data_AF-A0A948UEE7-F1
#
_entry.id   AF-A0A948UEE7-F1
#
_cell.length_a   1.000
_cell.length_b   1.000
_cell.length_c   1.000
_cell.angle_alpha   90.00
_cell.angle_beta   90.00
_cell.angle_gamma   90.00
#
_symmetry.space_group_name_H-M   'P 1'
#
loop_
_entity.id
_entity.type
_entity.pdbx_description
1 polymer ?
#
loop_
_entity_poly.entity_id
_entity_poly.type
_entity_poly.pdbx_seq_one_letter_code
_entity_poly.pdbx_strand_id
1 'polypeptide(L)'
;MLVETGFSLETIPYARPQRRRGVTNNNFFTLLDFALSGLASSSKRLLRFPFFVGALAGVAAGVSLLVALVALAMGREFTGWLIGAGIEFQFAFLFVFLGLIGDQVRIVSERTRQTPLVIERERVNFPEGY
;
A
#
# COMPACT_ATOMS: atom_id res chain seq x y z
N MET A 1 -12.74 8.90 4.27
CA MET A 1 -13.42 8.00 5.23
C MET A 1 -14.06 8.83 6.34
N LEU A 2 -15.23 8.46 6.90
CA LEU A 2 -15.85 9.21 8.02
C LEU A 2 -14.87 9.43 9.19
N VAL A 3 -14.02 8.44 9.46
CA VAL A 3 -12.98 8.49 10.50
C VAL A 3 -11.89 9.54 10.21
N GLU A 4 -11.66 9.89 8.95
CA GLU A 4 -10.65 10.90 8.56
C GLU A 4 -11.13 12.33 8.81
N THR A 5 -12.41 12.54 9.17
CA THR A 5 -12.98 13.88 9.40
C THR A 5 -12.59 14.47 10.77
N GLY A 6 -12.07 13.66 11.70
CA GLY A 6 -11.62 14.13 13.02
C GLY A 6 -12.75 14.46 14.02
N PHE A 7 -14.01 14.36 13.63
CA PHE A 7 -15.14 14.58 14.53
C PHE A 7 -15.44 13.37 15.42
N SER A 8 -16.08 13.63 16.56
CA SER A 8 -16.61 12.57 17.41
C SER A 8 -17.72 11.82 16.68
N LEU A 9 -17.54 10.52 16.51
CA LEU A 9 -18.53 9.64 15.90
C LEU A 9 -19.37 8.99 17.00
N GLU A 10 -20.69 9.11 16.89
CA GLU A 10 -21.64 8.43 17.77
C GLU A 10 -22.45 7.41 16.98
N THR A 11 -22.60 6.20 17.51
CA THR A 11 -23.34 5.11 16.88
C THR A 11 -24.72 4.96 17.52
N ILE A 12 -25.76 5.16 16.74
CA ILE A 12 -27.15 5.00 17.20
C ILE A 12 -27.63 3.58 16.84
N PRO A 13 -27.91 2.71 17.82
CA PRO A 13 -28.41 1.38 17.53
C PRO A 13 -29.84 1.44 16.98
N TYR A 14 -30.10 0.69 15.92
CA TYR A 14 -31.43 0.59 15.31
C TYR A 14 -31.78 -0.88 15.01
N ALA A 15 -32.97 -1.30 15.43
CA ALA A 15 -33.48 -2.63 15.12
C ALA A 15 -33.92 -2.69 13.65
N ARG A 16 -33.05 -3.20 12.79
CA ARG A 16 -33.33 -3.31 11.35
C ARG A 16 -34.38 -4.40 11.09
N PRO A 17 -35.53 -4.09 10.46
CA PRO A 17 -36.53 -5.10 10.12
C PRO A 17 -35.98 -6.08 9.08
N GLN A 18 -36.49 -7.31 9.09
CA GLN A 18 -36.10 -8.32 8.10
C GLN A 18 -36.47 -7.87 6.69
N ARG A 19 -35.55 -8.12 5.76
CA ARG A 19 -35.72 -7.77 4.34
C ARG A 19 -36.88 -8.59 3.75
N ARG A 20 -37.84 -7.92 3.11
CA ARG A 20 -39.02 -8.57 2.50
C ARG A 20 -38.75 -9.21 1.14
N ARG A 21 -37.84 -8.65 0.32
CA ARG A 21 -37.50 -9.12 -1.04
C ARG A 21 -36.08 -8.70 -1.47
N GLY A 22 -35.56 -9.38 -2.50
CA GLY A 22 -34.30 -9.03 -3.20
C GLY A 22 -33.04 -9.70 -2.62
N VAL A 23 -31.96 -9.72 -3.41
CA VAL A 23 -30.66 -10.30 -3.02
C VAL A 23 -29.79 -9.24 -2.32
N THR A 24 -28.88 -9.66 -1.43
CA THR A 24 -27.91 -8.78 -0.79
C THR A 24 -26.84 -8.33 -1.80
N ASN A 25 -26.52 -7.03 -1.83
CA ASN A 25 -25.39 -6.51 -2.58
C ASN A 25 -24.06 -6.62 -1.80
N ASN A 26 -24.14 -6.86 -0.48
CA ASN A 26 -22.98 -7.11 0.38
C ASN A 26 -22.68 -8.61 0.39
N ASN A 27 -21.94 -9.06 -0.63
CA ASN A 27 -21.25 -10.34 -0.61
C ASN A 27 -19.80 -10.14 -0.08
N PHE A 28 -19.08 -11.24 0.13
CA PHE A 28 -17.71 -11.18 0.64
C PHE A 28 -16.77 -10.36 -0.27
N PHE A 29 -16.86 -10.51 -1.59
CA PHE A 29 -16.00 -9.81 -2.54
C PHE A 29 -16.27 -8.30 -2.57
N THR A 30 -17.54 -7.88 -2.51
CA THR A 30 -17.92 -6.47 -2.40
C THR A 30 -17.36 -5.86 -1.12
N LEU A 31 -17.43 -6.59 0.00
CA LEU A 31 -16.88 -6.14 1.28
C LEU A 31 -15.36 -6.07 1.26
N LEU A 32 -14.70 -7.03 0.62
CA LEU A 32 -13.25 -7.05 0.44
C LEU A 32 -12.78 -5.87 -0.42
N ASP A 33 -13.45 -5.62 -1.55
CA ASP A 33 -13.15 -4.49 -2.43
C ASP A 33 -13.34 -3.13 -1.71
N PHE A 34 -14.41 -3.00 -0.92
CA PHE A 34 -14.61 -1.84 -0.07
C PHE A 34 -13.47 -1.65 0.95
N ALA A 35 -13.02 -2.73 1.59
CA ALA A 35 -11.91 -2.68 2.54
C ALA A 35 -10.58 -2.31 1.86
N LEU A 36 -10.29 -2.88 0.68
CA LEU A 36 -9.08 -2.58 -0.09
C LEU A 36 -9.08 -1.13 -0.57
N SER A 37 -10.22 -0.63 -1.06
CA SER A 37 -10.39 0.78 -1.44
C SER A 37 -10.18 1.72 -0.26
N GLY A 38 -10.74 1.38 0.91
CA GLY A 38 -10.51 2.10 2.16
C GLY A 38 -9.04 2.14 2.53
N LEU A 39 -8.37 0.98 2.52
CA LEU A 39 -6.94 0.85 2.82
C LEU A 39 -6.07 1.66 1.85
N ALA A 40 -6.37 1.61 0.56
CA ALA A 40 -5.65 2.37 -0.47
C ALA A 40 -5.81 3.88 -0.29
N SER A 41 -7.01 4.35 0.11
CA SER A 41 -7.29 5.78 0.31
C SER A 41 -6.62 6.37 1.56
N SER A 42 -6.46 5.56 2.62
CA SER A 42 -5.98 6.04 3.91
C SER A 42 -4.50 5.73 4.17
N SER A 43 -4.00 4.60 3.65
CA SER A 43 -2.64 4.14 3.93
C SER A 43 -1.60 4.65 2.92
N LYS A 44 -0.99 5.78 3.26
CA LYS A 44 0.13 6.38 2.49
C LYS A 44 1.40 5.51 2.47
N ARG A 45 1.54 4.58 3.42
CA ARG A 45 2.72 3.71 3.53
C ARG A 45 2.66 2.52 2.57
N LEU A 46 1.47 2.15 2.11
CA LEU A 46 1.27 0.99 1.23
C LEU A 46 2.03 1.15 -0.10
N LEU A 47 2.11 2.37 -0.62
CA LEU A 47 2.82 2.68 -1.87
C LEU A 47 4.35 2.47 -1.79
N ARG A 48 4.91 2.35 -0.58
CA ARG A 48 6.33 2.04 -0.37
C ARG A 48 6.60 0.55 -0.20
N PHE A 49 5.56 -0.27 -0.13
CA PHE A 49 5.70 -1.71 0.04
C PHE A 49 6.59 -2.39 -1.02
N PRO A 50 6.51 -2.02 -2.32
CA PRO A 50 7.37 -2.60 -3.35
C PRO A 50 8.88 -2.46 -3.07
N PHE A 51 9.32 -1.39 -2.39
CA PHE A 51 10.73 -1.25 -2.04
C PHE A 51 11.22 -2.35 -1.09
N PHE A 52 10.40 -2.78 -0.13
CA PHE A 52 10.77 -3.86 0.78
C PHE A 52 10.85 -5.20 0.05
N VAL A 53 9.92 -5.46 -0.88
CA VAL A 53 9.94 -6.66 -1.72
C VAL A 53 11.16 -6.66 -2.65
N GLY A 54 11.45 -5.51 -3.28
CA GLY A 54 12.62 -5.34 -4.12
C GLY A 54 13.93 -5.51 -3.35
N ALA A 55 14.02 -4.96 -2.13
CA ALA A 55 15.18 -5.16 -1.26
C ALA A 55 15.37 -6.64 -0.88
N LEU A 56 14.29 -7.34 -0.53
CA LEU A 56 14.35 -8.76 -0.22
C LEU A 56 14.80 -9.59 -1.44
N ALA A 57 14.26 -9.30 -2.62
CA ALA A 57 14.67 -9.95 -3.87
C ALA A 57 16.14 -9.64 -4.20
N GLY A 58 16.61 -8.42 -3.93
CA GLY A 58 18.02 -8.03 -4.11
C GLY A 58 18.97 -8.78 -3.18
N VAL A 59 18.57 -9.00 -1.93
CA VAL A 59 19.33 -9.84 -0.99
C VAL A 59 19.38 -11.29 -1.48
N ALA A 60 18.25 -11.85 -1.93
CA ALA A 60 18.20 -13.19 -2.50
C ALA A 60 19.14 -13.32 -3.72
N ALA A 61 19.08 -12.36 -4.65
CA ALA A 61 19.97 -12.31 -5.81
C ALA A 61 21.45 -12.27 -5.42
N GLY A 62 21.80 -11.50 -4.39
CA GLY A 62 23.16 -11.45 -3.84
C GLY A 62 23.62 -12.79 -3.27
N VAL A 63 22.74 -13.51 -2.55
CA VAL A 63 23.03 -14.86 -2.05
C VAL A 63 23.22 -15.84 -3.20
N SER A 64 22.31 -15.86 -4.18
CA SER A 64 22.41 -16.71 -5.36
C SER A 64 23.71 -16.46 -6.14
N LEU A 65 24.12 -15.21 -6.27
CA LEU A 65 25.38 -14.83 -6.91
C LEU A 65 26.59 -15.32 -6.11
N LEU A 66 26.60 -15.16 -4.79
CA LEU A 66 27.68 -15.66 -3.93
C LEU A 66 27.83 -17.18 -4.05
N VAL A 67 26.71 -17.92 -4.05
CA VAL A 67 26.73 -19.38 -4.22
C VAL A 67 27.27 -19.76 -5.60
N ALA A 68 26.90 -19.02 -6.66
CA ALA A 68 27.45 -19.24 -7.99
C ALA A 68 28.98 -19.05 -8.03
N LEU A 69 29.50 -18.01 -7.38
CA LEU A 69 30.94 -17.74 -7.31
C LEU A 69 31.70 -18.82 -6.53
N VAL A 70 31.14 -19.29 -5.41
CA VAL A 70 31.73 -20.38 -4.62
C VAL A 70 31.71 -21.69 -5.42
N ALA A 71 30.61 -21.99 -6.12
CA ALA A 71 30.51 -23.17 -6.97
C ALA A 71 31.55 -23.13 -8.11
N LEU A 72 31.73 -21.97 -8.75
CA LEU A 72 32.76 -21.75 -9.76
C LEU A 72 34.17 -22.00 -9.20
N ALA A 73 34.48 -21.46 -8.02
CA ALA A 73 35.77 -21.66 -7.36
C ALA A 73 36.04 -23.12 -6.98
N MET A 74 34.99 -23.88 -6.67
CA MET A 74 35.06 -25.32 -6.37
C MET A 74 34.98 -26.22 -7.62
N GLY A 75 34.89 -25.65 -8.83
CA GLY A 75 34.74 -26.42 -10.08
C GLY A 75 33.41 -27.18 -10.18
N ARG A 76 32.37 -26.73 -9.49
CA ARG A 76 31.02 -27.30 -9.51
C ARG A 76 30.11 -26.52 -10.48
N GLU A 77 28.97 -27.11 -10.80
CA GLU A 77 27.94 -26.47 -11.63
C GLU A 77 27.43 -25.16 -11.00
N PHE A 78 27.74 -24.02 -11.63
CA PHE A 78 27.35 -22.68 -11.17
C PHE A 78 26.24 -22.04 -12.02
N THR A 79 25.98 -22.59 -13.21
CA THR A 79 25.09 -22.00 -14.23
C THR A 79 23.68 -21.73 -13.70
N GLY A 80 23.09 -22.67 -12.96
CA GLY A 80 21.74 -22.51 -12.39
C GLY A 80 21.64 -21.37 -11.38
N TRP A 81 22.64 -21.26 -10.51
CA TRP A 81 22.72 -20.18 -9.51
C TRP A 81 22.95 -18.82 -10.15
N LEU A 82 23.76 -18.76 -11.21
CA LEU A 82 24.01 -17.54 -11.96
C LEU A 82 22.75 -17.04 -12.69
N ILE A 83 22.00 -17.95 -13.34
CA ILE A 83 20.73 -17.61 -13.98
C ILE A 83 19.70 -17.16 -12.94
N GLY A 84 19.58 -17.89 -11.82
CA GLY A 84 18.71 -17.52 -10.71
C GLY A 84 19.00 -16.11 -10.19
N ALA A 85 20.27 -15.80 -9.93
CA ALA A 85 20.70 -14.47 -9.50
C ALA A 85 20.30 -13.37 -10.51
N GLY A 86 20.43 -13.63 -11.81
CA GLY A 86 20.03 -12.69 -12.85
C GLY A 86 18.52 -12.41 -12.86
N ILE A 87 17.69 -13.45 -12.74
CA ILE A 87 16.23 -13.32 -12.70
C ILE A 87 15.79 -12.59 -11.42
N GLU A 88 16.30 -12.99 -10.26
CA GLU A 88 16.01 -12.36 -8.97
C GLU A 88 16.41 -10.88 -8.96
N PHE A 89 17.56 -10.55 -9.54
CA PHE A 89 18.01 -9.17 -9.70
C PHE A 89 17.07 -8.35 -10.60
N GLN A 90 16.60 -8.92 -11.70
CA GLN A 90 15.63 -8.24 -12.57
C GLN A 90 14.32 -7.96 -11.82
N PHE A 91 13.81 -8.91 -11.02
CA PHE A 91 12.63 -8.69 -10.19
C PHE A 91 12.87 -7.63 -9.11
N ALA A 92 14.03 -7.66 -8.43
CA ALA A 92 14.42 -6.65 -7.46
C ALA A 92 14.37 -5.25 -8.08
N PHE A 93 14.96 -5.11 -9.27
CA PHE A 93 14.96 -3.88 -10.04
C PHE A 93 13.53 -3.42 -10.39
N LEU A 94 12.68 -4.31 -10.94
CA LEU A 94 11.28 -4.00 -11.26
C LEU A 94 10.51 -3.48 -10.04
N PHE A 95 10.66 -4.11 -8.88
CA PHE A 95 9.98 -3.70 -7.65
C PHE A 95 10.47 -2.35 -7.11
N VAL A 96 11.75 -2.02 -7.28
CA VAL A 96 12.28 -0.69 -6.95
C VAL A 96 11.63 0.38 -7.83
N PHE A 97 11.54 0.17 -9.15
CA PHE A 97 10.85 1.12 -10.03
C PHE A 97 9.36 1.24 -9.71
N LEU A 98 8.70 0.12 -9.41
CA LEU A 98 7.30 0.13 -8.99
C LEU A 98 7.10 0.95 -7.70
N GLY A 99 8.03 0.83 -6.75
CA GLY A 99 8.03 1.66 -5.53
C GLY A 99 8.23 3.15 -5.82
N LEU A 100 9.15 3.50 -6.74
CA LEU A 100 9.37 4.88 -7.15
C LEU A 100 8.11 5.48 -7.78
N ILE A 101 7.47 4.75 -8.69
CA ILE A 101 6.20 5.15 -9.30
C ILE A 101 5.13 5.34 -8.21
N GLY A 102 5.03 4.40 -7.26
CA GLY A 102 4.10 4.49 -6.13
C GLY A 102 4.29 5.76 -5.30
N ASP A 103 5.54 6.14 -4.98
CA ASP A 103 5.83 7.36 -4.21
C ASP A 103 5.52 8.64 -5.02
N GLN A 104 5.71 8.62 -6.35
CA GLN A 104 5.26 9.73 -7.20
C GLN A 104 3.73 9.86 -7.24
N VAL A 105 3.01 8.75 -7.40
CA VAL A 105 1.54 8.73 -7.37
C VAL A 105 1.02 9.24 -6.02
N ARG A 106 1.71 8.90 -4.92
CA ARG A 106 1.40 9.45 -3.59
C ARG A 106 1.48 10.97 -3.57
N ILE A 107 2.57 11.56 -4.06
CA ILE A 107 2.77 13.01 -4.07
C ILE A 107 1.67 13.70 -4.90
N VAL A 108 1.35 13.13 -6.07
CA VAL A 108 0.27 13.65 -6.92
C VAL A 108 -1.08 13.59 -6.18
N SER A 109 -1.38 12.47 -5.54
CA SER A 109 -2.62 12.30 -4.75
C SER A 109 -2.69 13.29 -3.59
N GLU A 110 -1.59 13.50 -2.84
CA GLU A 110 -1.55 14.47 -1.74
C GLU A 110 -1.79 15.91 -2.22
N ARG A 111 -1.25 16.28 -3.39
CA ARG A 111 -1.46 17.62 -3.97
C ARG A 111 -2.86 17.83 -4.53
N THR A 112 -3.47 16.80 -5.10
CA THR A 112 -4.84 16.90 -5.66
C THR A 112 -5.93 16.72 -4.62
N ARG A 113 -5.66 16.10 -3.46
CA ARG A 113 -6.68 15.84 -2.43
C ARG A 113 -7.27 17.09 -1.77
N GLN A 114 -6.70 18.28 -2.00
CA GLN A 114 -7.15 19.59 -1.46
C GLN A 114 -7.64 19.51 -0.01
N THR A 115 -6.96 18.71 0.82
CA THR A 115 -7.39 18.48 2.20
C THR A 115 -6.98 19.68 3.05
N PRO A 116 -7.90 20.28 3.82
CA PRO A 116 -7.56 21.41 4.68
C PRO A 116 -6.53 20.97 5.72
N LEU A 117 -5.54 21.84 5.99
CA LEU A 117 -4.45 21.53 6.92
C LEU A 117 -4.96 21.32 8.35
N VAL A 118 -6.01 22.05 8.72
CA VAL A 118 -6.65 22.01 10.03
C VAL A 118 -8.15 22.14 9.83
N ILE A 119 -8.93 21.41 10.64
CA ILE A 119 -10.37 21.59 10.76
C ILE A 119 -10.60 22.31 12.09
N GLU A 120 -11.09 23.56 12.02
CA GLU A 120 -11.40 24.33 13.21
C GLU A 120 -12.69 23.80 13.86
N ARG A 121 -12.62 23.51 15.17
CA ARG A 121 -13.79 23.04 15.92
C ARG A 121 -14.70 24.20 16.31
N GLU A 122 -14.12 25.26 16.84
CA GLU A 122 -14.82 26.46 17.27
C GLU A 122 -13.83 27.64 17.25
N ARG A 123 -14.34 28.83 16.94
CA ARG A 123 -13.59 30.08 17.10
C ARG A 123 -14.12 30.81 18.32
N VAL A 124 -13.26 31.04 19.30
CA VAL A 124 -13.58 31.82 20.50
C VAL A 124 -12.82 33.14 20.42
N ASN A 125 -13.52 34.27 20.53
CA ASN A 125 -12.96 35.64 20.50
C ASN A 125 -12.27 36.08 19.20
N PHE A 126 -12.61 35.51 18.04
CA PHE A 126 -12.14 36.01 16.73
C PHE A 126 -13.23 36.83 16.01
N PRO A 127 -12.88 37.95 15.33
CA PRO A 127 -13.83 38.73 14.55
C PRO A 127 -14.35 37.95 13.32
N GLU A 128 -15.61 38.16 12.95
CA GLU A 128 -16.23 37.55 11.77
C GLU A 128 -15.51 38.01 10.49
N GLY A 129 -14.87 37.09 9.77
CA GLY A 129 -14.28 37.34 8.46
C GLY A 129 -12.76 37.13 8.32
N TYR A 130 -12.09 36.62 9.35
CA TYR A 130 -10.69 36.18 9.27
C TYR A 130 -10.54 34.70 8.89
#